data_AF-A0A2N2Y4A6-F1
#
_entry.id   AF-A0A2N2Y4A6-F1
#
_cell.length_a   1.000
_cell.length_b   1.000
_cell.length_c   1.000
_cell.angle_alpha   90.00
_cell.angle_beta   90.00
_cell.angle_gamma   90.00
#
_symmetry.space_group_name_H-M   'P 1'
#
loop_
_entity.id
_entity.type
_entity.pdbx_description
1 polymer ?
#
loop_
_entity_poly.entity_id
_entity_poly.type
_entity_poly.pdbx_seq_one_letter_code
_entity_poly.pdbx_strand_id
1 'polypeptide(L)'
;MADIIRLLPDHVANQIAAGEVVQRPASVVKELLENAIDAGASAIQLVLKDAGRTLIQVTDNGSGMSETDARLSFERHATSKIGSAEDLFSIHTLGFRGEALASIASVAQVEVRTRREADELGVAILIEGSRFISQTPVNLATGTTFAIKNLFFNIPARRNFLKNDAVEMRHCIEEFERVVLVHPQIEFSLEHNGKVVFHLPASSLRHRIVNVFGAALHPRLVPIGQESDIVVVSGFVGKPEFARKTRGEQYFFVNDRYVKIPYL
;
A
#
# COMPACT_ATOMS: atom_id res chain seq x y z
N MET A 1 3.21 40.62 28.03
CA MET A 1 2.65 39.26 28.16
C MET A 1 3.63 38.33 27.48
N ALA A 2 4.13 37.30 28.15
CA ALA A 2 5.06 36.36 27.55
C ALA A 2 4.36 35.59 26.42
N ASP A 3 5.11 35.31 25.34
CA ASP A 3 4.59 34.63 24.17
C ASP A 3 3.93 33.29 24.57
N ILE A 4 2.66 33.13 24.17
CA ILE A 4 1.81 31.98 24.56
C ILE A 4 1.97 30.82 23.58
N ILE A 5 2.35 31.12 22.33
CA ILE A 5 2.49 30.15 21.25
C ILE A 5 3.86 29.48 21.36
N ARG A 6 3.90 28.15 21.26
CA ARG A 6 5.14 27.36 21.28
C ARG A 6 5.15 26.39 20.11
N LEU A 7 6.32 26.19 19.52
CA LEU A 7 6.54 25.11 18.56
C LEU A 7 6.34 23.76 19.24
N LEU A 8 5.62 22.87 18.58
CA LEU A 8 5.49 21.49 19.02
C LEU A 8 6.81 20.76 18.76
N PRO A 9 7.23 19.84 19.64
CA PRO A 9 8.32 18.92 19.33
C PRO A 9 8.01 18.11 18.08
N ASP A 10 9.02 17.83 17.25
CA ASP A 10 8.85 17.15 15.95
C ASP A 10 8.11 15.82 16.08
N HIS A 11 8.41 15.02 17.12
CA HIS A 11 7.73 13.75 17.35
C HIS A 11 6.21 13.92 17.59
N VAL A 12 5.78 15.00 18.26
CA VAL A 12 4.35 15.27 18.50
C VAL A 12 3.68 15.72 17.20
N ALA A 13 4.33 16.62 16.44
CA ALA A 13 3.84 17.05 15.14
C ALA A 13 3.74 15.86 14.16
N ASN A 14 4.69 14.92 14.22
CA ASN A 14 4.69 13.66 13.47
C ASN A 14 3.50 12.78 13.83
N GLN A 15 3.23 12.57 15.11
CA GLN A 15 2.09 11.76 15.55
C GLN A 15 0.74 12.37 15.14
N ILE A 16 0.62 13.70 15.17
CA ILE A 16 -0.57 14.41 14.72
C ILE A 16 -0.77 14.19 13.21
N ALA A 17 0.22 14.53 12.39
CA ALA A 17 0.16 14.37 10.93
C ALA A 17 -0.06 12.91 10.51
N ALA A 18 0.55 11.96 11.20
CA ALA A 18 0.33 10.53 10.96
C ALA A 18 -1.13 10.11 11.18
N GLY A 19 -1.94 10.88 11.90
CA GLY A 19 -3.38 10.60 12.03
C GLY A 19 -4.21 10.93 10.80
N GLU A 20 -3.72 11.86 9.99
CA GLU A 20 -4.36 12.23 8.73
C GLU A 20 -3.97 11.24 7.63
N VAL A 21 -2.71 10.77 7.65
CA VAL A 21 -2.14 9.86 6.64
C VAL A 21 -2.39 8.38 6.97
N VAL A 22 -2.21 7.97 8.23
CA VAL A 22 -2.31 6.57 8.69
C VAL A 22 -3.42 6.43 9.72
N GLN A 23 -4.63 6.15 9.24
CA GLN A 23 -5.80 6.01 10.11
C GLN A 23 -6.00 4.58 10.63
N ARG A 24 -5.60 3.57 9.84
CA ARG A 24 -5.85 2.15 10.10
C ARG A 24 -4.86 1.26 9.32
N PRO A 25 -4.78 -0.06 9.61
CA PRO A 25 -3.92 -0.99 8.89
C PRO A 25 -4.06 -0.94 7.36
N ALA A 26 -5.28 -0.82 6.85
CA ALA A 26 -5.54 -0.76 5.41
C ALA A 26 -4.83 0.41 4.70
N SER A 27 -4.69 1.56 5.37
CA SER A 27 -3.94 2.71 4.83
C SER A 27 -2.46 2.35 4.64
N VAL A 28 -1.87 1.64 5.59
CA VAL A 28 -0.47 1.17 5.49
C VAL A 28 -0.33 0.14 4.38
N VAL A 29 -1.28 -0.79 4.27
CA VAL A 29 -1.30 -1.79 3.19
C VAL A 29 -1.29 -1.11 1.82
N LYS A 30 -2.21 -0.16 1.58
CA LYS A 30 -2.27 0.61 0.33
C LYS A 30 -0.92 1.24 0.01
N GLU A 31 -0.37 2.04 0.92
CA GLU A 31 0.87 2.79 0.65
C GLU A 31 2.07 1.87 0.38
N LEU A 32 2.18 0.73 1.09
CA LEU A 32 3.29 -0.21 0.86
C LEU A 32 3.14 -0.99 -0.45
N LEU A 33 1.92 -1.39 -0.82
CA LEU A 33 1.67 -2.03 -2.12
C LEU A 33 1.94 -1.07 -3.28
N GLU A 34 1.49 0.18 -3.18
CA GLU A 34 1.75 1.22 -4.18
C GLU A 34 3.25 1.51 -4.33
N ASN A 35 4.00 1.53 -3.22
CA ASN A 35 5.46 1.68 -3.28
C ASN A 35 6.15 0.50 -3.97
N ALA A 36 5.69 -0.73 -3.74
CA ALA A 36 6.23 -1.90 -4.44
C ALA A 36 5.96 -1.85 -5.96
N ILE A 37 4.76 -1.39 -6.35
CA ILE A 37 4.40 -1.19 -7.77
C ILE A 37 5.25 -0.10 -8.41
N ASP A 38 5.40 1.05 -7.74
CA ASP A 38 6.25 2.16 -8.21
C ASP A 38 7.73 1.72 -8.32
N ALA A 39 8.18 0.73 -7.55
CA ALA A 39 9.51 0.12 -7.65
C ALA A 39 9.66 -0.91 -8.78
N GLY A 40 8.62 -1.11 -9.60
CA GLY A 40 8.62 -2.01 -10.76
C GLY A 40 8.55 -3.50 -10.40
N ALA A 41 7.99 -3.84 -9.23
CA ALA A 41 7.89 -5.23 -8.80
C ALA A 41 7.01 -6.07 -9.75
N SER A 42 7.44 -7.30 -10.01
CA SER A 42 6.66 -8.30 -10.77
C SER A 42 5.97 -9.32 -9.85
N ALA A 43 6.37 -9.39 -8.58
CA ALA A 43 5.79 -10.22 -7.54
C ALA A 43 5.76 -9.47 -6.20
N ILE A 44 4.59 -9.48 -5.55
CA ILE A 44 4.35 -8.79 -4.27
C ILE A 44 3.62 -9.73 -3.31
N GLN A 45 4.18 -9.92 -2.12
CA GLN A 45 3.58 -10.69 -1.03
C GLN A 45 3.18 -9.76 0.11
N LEU A 46 1.92 -9.85 0.53
CA LEU A 46 1.39 -9.21 1.73
C LEU A 46 1.16 -10.26 2.82
N VAL A 47 1.72 -10.03 4.01
CA VAL A 47 1.49 -10.86 5.19
C VAL A 47 0.88 -10.00 6.30
N LEU A 48 -0.27 -10.43 6.81
CA LEU A 48 -0.98 -9.78 7.91
C LEU A 48 -1.04 -10.70 9.13
N LYS A 49 -0.73 -10.15 10.31
CA LYS A 49 -1.04 -10.79 11.60
C LYS A 49 -1.99 -9.92 12.40
N ASP A 50 -3.03 -10.53 12.96
CA ASP A 50 -4.09 -9.87 13.73
C ASP A 50 -4.66 -8.65 12.97
N ALA A 51 -5.00 -8.88 11.69
CA ALA A 51 -5.54 -7.87 10.77
C ALA A 51 -4.65 -6.62 10.59
N GLY A 52 -3.32 -6.79 10.76
CA GLY A 52 -2.34 -5.72 10.63
C GLY A 52 -2.05 -4.96 11.91
N ARG A 53 -2.63 -5.35 13.04
CA ARG A 53 -2.29 -4.78 14.36
C ARG A 53 -0.90 -5.20 14.82
N THR A 54 -0.59 -6.48 14.66
CA THR A 54 0.67 -7.07 15.09
C THR A 54 1.74 -6.96 14.02
N LEU A 55 1.40 -7.28 12.77
CA LEU A 55 2.31 -7.21 11.63
C LEU A 55 1.57 -6.87 10.35
N ILE A 56 2.10 -5.92 9.60
CA ILE A 56 1.85 -5.71 8.17
C ILE A 56 3.20 -5.84 7.49
N GLN A 57 3.38 -6.87 6.68
CA GLN A 57 4.62 -7.08 5.94
C GLN A 57 4.34 -7.09 4.45
N VAL A 58 5.06 -6.28 3.68
CA VAL A 58 5.04 -6.30 2.22
C VAL A 58 6.44 -6.65 1.74
N THR A 59 6.54 -7.71 0.96
CA THR A 59 7.77 -8.15 0.29
C THR A 59 7.56 -8.02 -1.21
N ASP A 60 8.47 -7.33 -1.88
CA ASP A 60 8.49 -7.17 -3.33
C ASP A 60 9.85 -7.57 -3.92
N ASN A 61 9.86 -7.84 -5.21
CA ASN A 61 11.07 -8.08 -6.00
C ASN A 61 11.40 -6.88 -6.93
N GLY A 62 11.04 -5.67 -6.53
CA GLY A 62 11.31 -4.45 -7.29
C GLY A 62 12.79 -4.05 -7.29
N SER A 63 13.07 -2.81 -7.66
CA SER A 63 14.45 -2.30 -7.80
C SER A 63 15.28 -2.30 -6.52
N GLY A 64 14.63 -2.33 -5.35
CA GLY A 64 15.27 -2.08 -4.06
C GLY A 64 15.74 -0.63 -3.90
N MET A 65 16.42 -0.36 -2.80
CA MET A 65 17.00 0.95 -2.45
C MET A 65 18.48 0.83 -2.08
N SER A 66 19.23 1.90 -2.31
CA SER A 66 20.59 2.02 -1.76
C SER A 66 20.55 2.16 -0.24
N GLU A 67 21.69 1.99 0.42
CA GLU A 67 21.81 2.24 1.86
C GLU A 67 21.37 3.67 2.25
N THR A 68 21.76 4.65 1.45
CA THR A 68 21.42 6.06 1.67
C THR A 68 19.93 6.31 1.45
N ASP A 69 19.36 5.79 0.35
CA ASP A 69 17.94 5.97 0.04
C ASP A 69 17.04 5.25 1.05
N ALA A 70 17.44 4.06 1.50
CA ALA A 70 16.70 3.31 2.52
C ALA A 70 16.59 4.13 3.80
N ARG A 71 17.64 4.87 4.19
CA ARG A 71 17.61 5.76 5.35
C ARG A 71 16.79 7.02 5.08
N LEU A 72 16.99 7.68 3.94
CA LEU A 72 16.28 8.91 3.57
C LEU A 72 14.78 8.69 3.34
N SER A 73 14.36 7.48 2.97
CA SER A 73 12.94 7.15 2.70
C SER A 73 12.02 7.37 3.91
N PHE A 74 12.58 7.46 5.12
CA PHE A 74 11.84 7.74 6.35
C PHE A 74 11.91 9.20 6.81
N GLU A 75 12.64 10.06 6.09
CA GLU A 75 12.64 11.50 6.30
C GLU A 75 11.43 12.14 5.61
N ARG A 76 10.94 13.25 6.17
CA ARG A 76 9.83 13.99 5.56
C ARG A 76 10.28 14.70 4.29
N HIS A 77 9.36 14.82 3.33
CA HIS A 77 9.56 15.54 2.08
C HIS A 77 10.70 14.96 1.22
N ALA A 78 11.08 13.70 1.48
CA ALA A 78 12.04 12.95 0.70
C ALA A 78 11.29 12.03 -0.27
N THR A 79 11.43 12.27 -1.57
CA THR A 79 10.85 11.40 -2.60
C THR A 79 11.72 11.39 -3.85
N SER A 80 11.76 10.25 -4.53
CA SER A 80 12.38 10.10 -5.86
C SER A 80 11.40 10.36 -7.01
N LYS A 81 10.13 10.66 -6.71
CA LYS A 81 9.02 10.59 -7.68
C LYS A 81 8.67 11.95 -8.31
N ILE A 82 9.05 13.05 -7.67
CA ILE A 82 8.90 14.42 -8.19
C ILE A 82 10.16 15.24 -7.83
N GLY A 83 10.59 16.10 -8.73
CA GLY A 83 11.76 16.98 -8.55
C GLY A 83 11.43 18.48 -8.67
N SER A 84 10.26 18.81 -9.20
CA SER A 84 9.81 20.18 -9.46
C SER A 84 8.32 20.37 -9.18
N ALA A 85 7.85 21.62 -9.11
CA ALA A 85 6.43 21.94 -8.89
C ALA A 85 5.58 21.58 -10.11
N GLU A 86 6.18 21.60 -11.30
CA GLU A 86 5.56 21.23 -12.57
C GLU A 86 5.18 19.75 -12.61
N ASP A 87 5.96 18.87 -11.94
CA ASP A 87 5.69 17.43 -11.87
C ASP A 87 4.37 17.10 -11.14
N LEU A 88 3.84 18.02 -10.32
CA LEU A 88 2.53 17.87 -9.67
C LEU A 88 1.38 17.86 -10.67
N PHE A 89 1.57 18.41 -11.87
CA PHE A 89 0.55 18.46 -12.91
C PHE A 89 0.63 17.26 -13.88
N SER A 90 1.68 16.42 -13.76
CA SER A 90 1.96 15.24 -14.59
C SER A 90 2.33 14.03 -13.73
N ILE A 91 1.46 13.67 -12.79
CA ILE A 91 1.70 12.59 -11.82
C ILE A 91 1.51 11.22 -12.50
N HIS A 92 2.61 10.50 -12.69
CA HIS A 92 2.62 9.13 -13.23
C HIS A 92 2.79 8.03 -12.17
N THR A 93 3.15 8.39 -10.93
CA THR A 93 3.34 7.45 -9.82
C THR A 93 2.15 7.44 -8.87
N LEU A 94 2.01 6.38 -8.05
CA LEU A 94 0.89 6.26 -7.11
C LEU A 94 1.09 7.16 -5.87
N GLY A 95 2.31 7.21 -5.33
CA GLY A 95 2.72 8.16 -4.29
C GLY A 95 3.62 9.29 -4.81
N PHE A 96 3.64 10.47 -4.17
CA PHE A 96 4.55 11.58 -4.55
C PHE A 96 4.90 12.55 -3.41
N ARG A 97 4.28 12.41 -2.23
CA ARG A 97 4.43 13.40 -1.15
C ARG A 97 5.69 13.21 -0.29
N GLY A 98 6.33 12.03 -0.34
CA GLY A 98 7.48 11.73 0.51
C GLY A 98 7.14 11.73 2.02
N GLU A 99 5.90 11.39 2.38
CA GLU A 99 5.38 11.50 3.75
C GLU A 99 4.86 10.18 4.32
N ALA A 100 4.56 9.19 3.47
CA ALA A 100 3.89 7.96 3.91
C ALA A 100 4.76 7.13 4.86
N LEU A 101 6.00 6.81 4.46
CA LEU A 101 6.91 6.00 5.26
C LEU A 101 7.32 6.70 6.56
N ALA A 102 7.61 8.00 6.51
CA ALA A 102 7.88 8.82 7.69
C ALA A 102 6.68 8.81 8.68
N SER A 103 5.46 8.96 8.15
CA SER A 103 4.23 8.93 8.94
C SER A 103 4.02 7.56 9.59
N ILE A 104 4.23 6.47 8.84
CA ILE A 104 4.14 5.09 9.36
C ILE A 104 5.17 4.86 10.45
N ALA A 105 6.44 5.22 10.22
CA ALA A 105 7.52 5.10 11.19
C ALA A 105 7.25 5.85 12.50
N SER A 106 6.52 6.96 12.47
CA SER A 106 6.20 7.73 13.69
C SER A 106 5.21 7.02 14.64
N VAL A 107 4.45 6.06 14.12
CA VAL A 107 3.38 5.35 14.86
C VAL A 107 3.56 3.84 14.94
N ALA A 108 4.69 3.30 14.47
CA ALA A 108 4.95 1.87 14.43
C ALA A 108 6.42 1.55 14.73
N GLN A 109 6.70 0.26 14.90
CA GLN A 109 8.06 -0.27 14.86
C GLN A 109 8.30 -0.83 13.46
N VAL A 110 9.20 -0.21 12.71
CA VAL A 110 9.43 -0.50 11.29
C VAL A 110 10.77 -1.20 11.13
N GLU A 111 10.75 -2.31 10.43
CA GLU A 111 11.94 -2.94 9.87
C GLU A 111 11.84 -2.88 8.35
N VAL A 112 12.84 -2.31 7.68
CA VAL A 112 12.99 -2.43 6.23
C VAL A 112 14.23 -3.24 5.92
N ARG A 113 14.12 -4.15 4.97
CA ARG A 113 15.25 -4.86 4.37
C ARG A 113 15.21 -4.64 2.87
N THR A 114 16.31 -4.20 2.27
CA THR A 114 16.31 -3.88 0.84
C THR A 114 17.68 -4.12 0.23
N ARG A 115 17.69 -4.50 -1.05
CA ARG A 115 18.92 -4.66 -1.84
C ARG A 115 18.63 -4.33 -3.30
N ARG A 116 19.50 -3.53 -3.92
CA ARG A 116 19.48 -3.34 -5.38
C ARG A 116 20.23 -4.46 -6.07
N GLU A 117 19.89 -4.72 -7.33
CA GLU A 117 20.56 -5.76 -8.11
C GLU A 117 22.09 -5.55 -8.19
N ALA A 118 22.52 -4.30 -8.29
CA ALA A 118 23.93 -3.92 -8.38
C ALA A 118 24.73 -4.07 -7.07
N ASP A 119 24.08 -4.24 -5.92
CA ASP A 119 24.74 -4.31 -4.62
C ASP A 119 24.93 -5.78 -4.18
N GLU A 120 26.12 -6.14 -3.70
CA GLU A 120 26.41 -7.49 -3.19
C GLU A 120 25.66 -7.81 -1.89
N LEU A 121 25.52 -6.80 -1.01
CA LEU A 121 24.80 -6.90 0.25
C LEU A 121 23.68 -5.86 0.27
N GLY A 122 22.58 -6.23 0.90
CA GLY A 122 21.52 -5.30 1.22
C GLY A 122 21.69 -4.67 2.58
N VAL A 123 20.73 -3.82 2.94
CA VAL A 123 20.68 -3.14 4.23
C VAL A 123 19.39 -3.51 4.96
N ALA A 124 19.49 -3.69 6.27
CA ALA A 124 18.36 -3.77 7.18
C ALA A 124 18.38 -2.54 8.10
N ILE A 125 17.27 -1.79 8.14
CA ILE A 125 17.10 -0.61 9.00
C ILE A 125 15.96 -0.87 9.97
N LEU A 126 16.20 -0.53 11.24
CA LEU A 126 15.19 -0.56 12.31
C LEU A 126 14.87 0.86 12.78
N ILE A 127 13.59 1.20 12.81
CA ILE A 127 13.07 2.49 13.28
C ILE A 127 11.91 2.24 14.23
N GLU A 128 11.88 2.97 15.35
CA GLU A 128 10.79 2.91 16.31
C GLU A 128 10.28 4.32 16.64
N GLY A 129 9.04 4.64 16.27
CA GLY A 129 8.45 5.94 16.58
C GLY A 129 9.27 7.13 16.06
N SER A 130 9.69 7.05 14.79
CA SER A 130 10.61 7.98 14.11
C SER A 130 12.06 8.00 14.63
N ARG A 131 12.41 7.21 15.64
CA ARG A 131 13.79 7.09 16.11
C ARG A 131 14.50 5.97 15.36
N PHE A 132 15.58 6.31 14.67
CA PHE A 132 16.49 5.33 14.10
C PHE A 132 17.17 4.51 15.22
N ILE A 133 17.12 3.19 15.10
CA ILE A 133 17.65 2.25 16.09
C ILE A 133 18.95 1.62 15.60
N SER A 134 18.95 1.06 14.39
CA SER A 134 20.12 0.41 13.84
C SER A 134 20.05 0.30 12.31
N GLN A 135 21.22 0.08 11.73
CA GLN A 135 21.39 -0.26 10.33
C GLN A 135 22.48 -1.33 10.24
N THR A 136 22.17 -2.44 9.58
CA THR A 136 23.07 -3.59 9.49
C THR A 136 23.08 -4.17 8.08
N PRO A 137 24.23 -4.61 7.56
CA PRO A 137 24.28 -5.31 6.28
C PRO A 137 23.59 -6.67 6.39
N VAL A 138 22.88 -7.06 5.35
CA VAL A 138 22.12 -8.32 5.28
C VAL A 138 22.21 -8.94 3.89
N ASN A 139 22.17 -10.27 3.83
CA ASN A 139 22.08 -10.98 2.57
C ASN A 139 20.61 -11.29 2.26
N LEU A 140 20.10 -10.81 1.11
CA LEU A 140 18.75 -11.06 0.62
C LEU A 140 18.71 -11.00 -0.92
N ALA A 141 17.63 -11.46 -1.52
CA ALA A 141 17.37 -11.25 -2.95
C ALA A 141 17.13 -9.76 -3.27
N THR A 142 17.17 -9.39 -4.56
CA THR A 142 16.85 -8.03 -5.00
C THR A 142 15.39 -7.70 -4.66
N GLY A 143 15.14 -6.47 -4.20
CA GLY A 143 13.81 -6.01 -3.82
C GLY A 143 13.78 -5.43 -2.42
N THR A 144 12.57 -5.29 -1.88
CA THR A 144 12.35 -4.70 -0.56
C THR A 144 11.36 -5.51 0.27
N THR A 145 11.62 -5.59 1.57
CA THR A 145 10.69 -6.08 2.57
C THR A 145 10.47 -5.00 3.61
N PHE A 146 9.24 -4.49 3.69
CA PHE A 146 8.79 -3.66 4.81
C PHE A 146 8.04 -4.53 5.81
N ALA A 147 8.42 -4.49 7.08
CA ALA A 147 7.71 -5.13 8.19
C ALA A 147 7.32 -4.06 9.23
N ILE A 148 6.04 -3.72 9.25
CA ILE A 148 5.43 -2.76 10.16
C ILE A 148 4.83 -3.52 11.34
N LYS A 149 5.48 -3.42 12.49
CA LYS A 149 5.14 -4.13 13.72
C LYS A 149 4.45 -3.18 14.70
N ASN A 150 3.46 -3.72 15.42
CA ASN A 150 2.76 -3.03 16.51
C ASN A 150 2.26 -1.62 16.12
N LEU A 151 1.35 -1.56 15.14
CA LEU A 151 0.79 -0.28 14.69
C LEU A 151 0.10 0.45 15.86
N PHE A 152 0.38 1.74 16.01
CA PHE A 152 -0.06 2.62 17.09
C PHE A 152 0.44 2.23 18.50
N PHE A 153 1.58 1.52 18.63
CA PHE A 153 2.11 1.12 19.93
C PHE A 153 2.34 2.31 20.88
N ASN A 154 2.74 3.46 20.35
CA ASN A 154 3.03 4.70 21.07
C ASN A 154 1.84 5.68 21.10
N ILE A 155 0.66 5.31 20.55
CA ILE A 155 -0.58 6.11 20.61
C ILE A 155 -1.75 5.21 21.06
N PRO A 156 -1.90 4.94 22.36
CA PRO A 156 -2.88 3.99 22.88
C PRO A 156 -4.33 4.32 22.48
N ALA A 157 -4.69 5.60 22.45
CA ALA A 157 -6.02 6.03 22.04
C ALA A 157 -6.35 5.54 20.62
N ARG A 158 -5.45 5.74 19.64
CA ARG A 158 -5.66 5.26 18.26
C ARG A 158 -5.71 3.74 18.18
N ARG A 159 -4.86 3.06 18.94
CA ARG A 159 -4.88 1.59 19.02
C ARG A 159 -6.22 1.07 19.52
N ASN A 160 -6.84 1.75 20.49
CA ASN A 160 -8.17 1.42 21.00
C ASN A 160 -9.32 1.80 20.04
N PHE A 161 -9.10 2.75 19.13
CA PHE A 161 -10.08 3.14 18.10
C PHE A 161 -10.17 2.14 16.95
N LEU A 162 -9.16 1.29 16.75
CA LEU A 162 -9.21 0.20 15.78
C LEU A 162 -10.41 -0.71 16.05
N LYS A 163 -11.17 -1.01 15.01
CA LYS A 163 -12.29 -1.96 15.11
C LYS A 163 -11.76 -3.37 15.33
N ASN A 164 -12.67 -4.32 15.54
CA ASN A 164 -12.29 -5.71 15.69
C ASN A 164 -11.54 -6.22 14.44
N ASP A 165 -10.80 -7.31 14.61
CA ASP A 165 -9.91 -7.83 13.57
C ASP A 165 -10.66 -8.19 12.28
N ALA A 166 -11.92 -8.65 12.37
CA ALA A 166 -12.73 -8.95 11.18
C ALA A 166 -13.03 -7.70 10.34
N VAL A 167 -13.32 -6.56 10.99
CA VAL A 167 -13.59 -5.29 10.30
C VAL A 167 -12.32 -4.72 9.69
N GLU A 168 -11.21 -4.72 10.43
CA GLU A 168 -9.93 -4.22 9.90
C GLU A 168 -9.40 -5.11 8.77
N MET A 169 -9.55 -6.43 8.90
CA MET A 169 -9.17 -7.37 7.84
C MET A 169 -9.97 -7.12 6.56
N ARG A 170 -11.28 -6.87 6.68
CA ARG A 170 -12.10 -6.52 5.52
C ARG A 170 -11.58 -5.25 4.83
N HIS A 171 -11.21 -4.22 5.58
CA HIS A 171 -10.63 -3.01 5.00
C HIS A 171 -9.29 -3.27 4.31
N CYS A 172 -8.42 -4.11 4.89
CA CYS A 172 -7.17 -4.51 4.24
C CYS A 172 -7.43 -5.28 2.93
N ILE A 173 -8.40 -6.20 2.93
CA ILE A 173 -8.81 -6.94 1.73
C ILE A 173 -9.36 -5.98 0.67
N GLU A 174 -10.24 -5.06 1.04
CA GLU A 174 -10.81 -4.06 0.11
C GLU A 174 -9.71 -3.23 -0.57
N GLU A 175 -8.68 -2.79 0.16
CA GLU A 175 -7.55 -2.07 -0.45
C GLU A 175 -6.69 -2.99 -1.31
N PHE A 176 -6.40 -4.21 -0.84
CA PHE A 176 -5.66 -5.20 -1.62
C PHE A 176 -6.36 -5.49 -2.95
N GLU A 177 -7.67 -5.75 -2.93
CA GLU A 177 -8.49 -5.99 -4.13
C GLU A 177 -8.43 -4.82 -5.12
N ARG A 178 -8.53 -3.57 -4.64
CA ARG A 178 -8.43 -2.37 -5.49
C ARG A 178 -7.09 -2.31 -6.22
N VAL A 179 -6.00 -2.62 -5.52
CA VAL A 179 -4.66 -2.59 -6.11
C VAL A 179 -4.50 -3.72 -7.13
N VAL A 180 -4.82 -4.98 -6.77
CA VAL A 180 -4.54 -6.13 -7.65
C VAL A 180 -5.38 -6.14 -8.93
N LEU A 181 -6.56 -5.49 -8.93
CA LEU A 181 -7.44 -5.42 -10.10
C LEU A 181 -6.87 -4.54 -11.22
N VAL A 182 -6.06 -3.54 -10.88
CA VAL A 182 -5.46 -2.62 -11.84
C VAL A 182 -4.13 -3.13 -12.37
N HIS A 183 -3.48 -4.03 -11.62
CA HIS A 183 -2.16 -4.59 -11.98
C HIS A 183 -2.21 -6.10 -12.23
N PRO A 184 -3.00 -6.59 -13.22
CA PRO A 184 -3.12 -8.02 -13.50
C PRO A 184 -1.81 -8.68 -13.94
N GLN A 185 -0.84 -7.91 -14.42
CA GLN A 185 0.49 -8.36 -14.84
C GLN A 185 1.45 -8.70 -13.69
N ILE A 186 1.14 -8.29 -12.46
CA ILE A 186 1.97 -8.55 -11.27
C ILE A 186 1.41 -9.76 -10.52
N GLU A 187 2.27 -10.66 -10.03
CA GLU A 187 1.86 -11.71 -9.10
C GLU A 187 1.61 -11.14 -7.70
N PHE A 188 0.47 -11.46 -7.10
CA PHE A 188 0.16 -11.07 -5.73
C PHE A 188 -0.15 -12.27 -4.84
N SER A 189 0.25 -12.19 -3.58
CA SER A 189 -0.25 -13.10 -2.54
C SER A 189 -0.61 -12.34 -1.27
N LEU A 190 -1.66 -12.79 -0.59
CA LEU A 190 -2.04 -12.32 0.74
C LEU A 190 -2.11 -13.51 1.69
N GLU A 191 -1.34 -13.46 2.76
CA GLU A 191 -1.40 -14.38 3.88
C GLU A 191 -1.95 -13.68 5.13
N HIS A 192 -2.86 -14.33 5.85
CA HIS A 192 -3.36 -13.87 7.14
C HIS A 192 -3.21 -14.96 8.19
N ASN A 193 -2.48 -14.66 9.27
CA ASN A 193 -2.26 -15.58 10.39
C ASN A 193 -1.78 -16.99 9.95
N GLY A 194 -0.81 -17.05 9.01
CA GLY A 194 -0.26 -18.32 8.53
C GLY A 194 -1.08 -19.00 7.41
N LYS A 195 -2.23 -18.43 7.02
CA LYS A 195 -3.11 -19.00 5.99
C LYS A 195 -3.12 -18.12 4.75
N VAL A 196 -2.92 -18.74 3.59
CA VAL A 196 -3.07 -18.07 2.30
C VAL A 196 -4.54 -17.71 2.09
N VAL A 197 -4.81 -16.41 1.95
CA VAL A 197 -6.13 -15.85 1.64
C VAL A 197 -6.27 -15.67 0.14
N PHE A 198 -5.25 -15.10 -0.49
CA PHE A 198 -5.18 -14.94 -1.94
C PHE A 198 -3.83 -15.43 -2.48
N HIS A 199 -3.88 -16.09 -3.63
CA HIS A 199 -2.74 -16.33 -4.48
C HIS A 199 -3.16 -16.03 -5.92
N LEU A 200 -2.59 -14.96 -6.47
CA LEU A 200 -3.06 -14.28 -7.66
C LEU A 200 -1.90 -14.20 -8.68
N PRO A 201 -1.71 -15.23 -9.53
CA PRO A 201 -0.63 -15.22 -10.52
C PRO A 201 -0.81 -14.08 -11.54
N ALA A 202 0.29 -13.65 -12.17
CA ALA A 202 0.23 -12.73 -13.30
C ALA A 202 -0.68 -13.30 -14.40
N SER A 203 -1.63 -12.50 -14.89
CA SER A 203 -2.69 -12.96 -15.79
C SER A 203 -3.34 -11.81 -16.57
N SER A 204 -4.36 -12.12 -17.36
CA SER A 204 -5.20 -11.08 -17.98
C SER A 204 -6.18 -10.48 -16.96
N LEU A 205 -6.68 -9.27 -17.21
CA LEU A 205 -7.67 -8.62 -16.34
C LEU A 205 -8.89 -9.53 -16.06
N ARG A 206 -9.38 -10.24 -17.08
CA ARG A 206 -10.50 -11.19 -16.93
C ARG A 206 -10.19 -12.29 -15.91
N HIS A 207 -9.01 -12.92 -16.02
CA HIS A 207 -8.59 -13.97 -15.10
C HIS A 207 -8.29 -13.41 -13.71
N ARG A 208 -7.68 -12.22 -13.60
CA ARG A 208 -7.49 -11.52 -12.33
C ARG A 208 -8.81 -11.31 -11.59
N ILE A 209 -9.83 -10.78 -12.26
CA ILE A 209 -11.18 -10.60 -11.68
C ILE A 209 -11.75 -11.92 -11.17
N VAL A 210 -11.61 -13.00 -11.94
CA VAL A 210 -12.10 -14.33 -11.56
C VAL A 210 -11.31 -14.92 -10.38
N ASN A 211 -10.00 -14.71 -10.33
CA ASN A 211 -9.16 -15.19 -9.23
C ASN A 211 -9.46 -14.45 -7.92
N VAL A 212 -9.87 -13.18 -8.00
CA VAL A 212 -10.26 -12.37 -6.83
C VAL A 212 -11.66 -12.75 -6.33
N PHE A 213 -12.67 -12.77 -7.21
CA PHE A 213 -14.07 -12.94 -6.80
C PHE A 213 -14.61 -14.38 -6.95
N GLY A 214 -13.82 -15.29 -7.49
CA GLY A 214 -14.13 -16.71 -7.64
C GLY A 214 -14.60 -17.11 -9.04
N ALA A 215 -14.42 -18.41 -9.34
CA ALA A 215 -14.67 -19.04 -10.65
C ALA A 215 -16.10 -18.83 -11.18
N ALA A 216 -17.09 -18.72 -10.30
CA ALA A 216 -18.50 -18.53 -10.68
C ALA A 216 -18.75 -17.22 -11.45
N LEU A 217 -17.84 -16.24 -11.36
CA LEU A 217 -17.95 -14.96 -12.05
C LEU A 217 -17.57 -15.06 -13.55
N HIS A 218 -16.75 -16.04 -13.94
CA HIS A 218 -16.22 -16.15 -15.30
C HIS A 218 -17.29 -16.11 -16.42
N PRO A 219 -18.40 -16.87 -16.37
CA PRO A 219 -19.44 -16.83 -17.42
C PRO A 219 -20.33 -15.57 -17.36
N ARG A 220 -20.19 -14.76 -16.31
CA ARG A 220 -21.01 -13.57 -16.02
C ARG A 220 -20.36 -12.28 -16.50
N LEU A 221 -19.05 -12.31 -16.81
CA LEU A 221 -18.30 -11.14 -17.25
C LEU A 221 -18.50 -10.85 -18.74
N VAL A 222 -19.01 -9.66 -19.02
CA VAL A 222 -19.13 -9.07 -20.35
C VAL A 222 -18.04 -8.00 -20.49
N PRO A 223 -17.12 -8.12 -21.46
CA PRO A 223 -16.12 -7.09 -21.69
C PRO A 223 -16.78 -5.80 -22.19
N ILE A 224 -16.28 -4.67 -21.73
CA ILE A 224 -16.63 -3.35 -22.24
C ILE A 224 -15.36 -2.66 -22.74
N GLY A 225 -15.51 -1.91 -23.83
CA GLY A 225 -14.44 -1.16 -24.47
C GLY A 225 -15.06 -0.08 -25.32
N GLN A 226 -14.74 1.17 -25.03
CA GLN A 226 -15.15 2.32 -25.83
C GLN A 226 -14.03 3.35 -25.82
N GLU A 227 -13.68 3.82 -27.00
CA GLU A 227 -12.70 4.88 -27.21
C GLU A 227 -13.40 6.09 -27.83
N SER A 228 -13.04 7.27 -27.36
CA SER A 228 -13.46 8.57 -27.87
C SER A 228 -12.25 9.49 -27.92
N ASP A 229 -12.39 10.65 -28.55
CA ASP A 229 -11.29 11.64 -28.66
C ASP A 229 -10.77 12.16 -27.30
N ILE A 230 -11.52 11.94 -26.21
CA ILE A 230 -11.23 12.49 -24.88
C ILE A 230 -10.95 11.40 -23.84
N VAL A 231 -11.60 10.24 -23.95
CA VAL A 231 -11.50 9.18 -22.93
C VAL A 231 -11.54 7.79 -23.55
N VAL A 232 -10.75 6.89 -22.95
CA VAL A 232 -10.78 5.45 -23.17
C VAL A 232 -11.41 4.78 -21.96
N VAL A 233 -12.46 4.00 -22.18
CA VAL A 233 -13.13 3.19 -21.17
C VAL A 233 -12.94 1.73 -21.52
N SER A 234 -12.41 0.95 -20.58
CA SER A 234 -12.26 -0.50 -20.73
C SER A 234 -12.56 -1.21 -19.42
N GLY A 235 -12.92 -2.49 -19.48
CA GLY A 235 -13.16 -3.30 -18.29
C GLY A 235 -14.18 -4.40 -18.50
N PHE A 236 -14.88 -4.76 -17.42
CA PHE A 236 -15.90 -5.79 -17.43
C PHE A 236 -17.12 -5.38 -16.62
N VAL A 237 -18.30 -5.79 -17.07
CA VAL A 237 -19.56 -5.68 -16.33
C VAL A 237 -20.20 -7.05 -16.16
N GLY A 238 -20.97 -7.23 -15.09
CA GLY A 238 -21.74 -8.44 -14.88
C GLY A 238 -23.00 -8.46 -15.75
N LYS A 239 -23.37 -9.64 -16.27
CA LYS A 239 -24.67 -9.81 -16.94
C LYS A 239 -25.83 -9.46 -15.99
N PRO A 240 -26.88 -8.75 -16.46
CA PRO A 240 -28.02 -8.35 -15.62
C PRO A 240 -28.70 -9.51 -14.87
N GLU A 241 -28.72 -10.71 -15.47
CA GLU A 241 -29.29 -11.93 -14.88
C GLU A 241 -28.62 -12.37 -13.56
N PHE A 242 -27.41 -11.89 -13.27
CA PHE A 242 -26.68 -12.15 -12.03
C PHE A 242 -26.53 -10.91 -11.13
N ALA A 243 -27.36 -9.89 -11.34
CA ALA A 243 -27.33 -8.67 -10.55
C ALA A 243 -27.55 -8.95 -9.05
N ARG A 244 -26.73 -8.33 -8.20
CA ARG A 244 -26.86 -8.41 -6.75
C ARG A 244 -27.66 -7.23 -6.21
N LYS A 245 -28.33 -7.43 -5.08
CA LYS A 245 -29.07 -6.36 -4.38
C LYS A 245 -28.14 -5.30 -3.75
N THR A 246 -26.87 -5.62 -3.56
CA THR A 246 -25.89 -4.73 -2.90
C THR A 246 -24.86 -4.21 -3.92
N ARG A 247 -24.41 -2.97 -3.71
CA ARG A 247 -23.43 -2.27 -4.57
C ARG A 247 -21.97 -2.66 -4.31
N GLY A 248 -21.72 -3.75 -3.56
CA GLY A 248 -20.41 -4.04 -2.98
C GLY A 248 -19.30 -4.41 -3.97
N GLU A 249 -19.63 -4.76 -5.21
CA GLU A 249 -18.68 -5.25 -6.22
C GLU A 249 -18.54 -4.26 -7.38
N GLN A 250 -18.45 -2.97 -7.07
CA GLN A 250 -18.28 -1.89 -8.04
C GLN A 250 -16.91 -1.24 -7.87
N TYR A 251 -16.07 -1.42 -8.88
CA TYR A 251 -14.71 -0.89 -8.90
C TYR A 251 -14.55 0.00 -10.12
N PHE A 252 -14.27 1.28 -9.89
CA PHE A 252 -14.00 2.27 -10.92
C PHE A 252 -12.59 2.80 -10.73
N PHE A 253 -11.88 2.94 -11.84
CA PHE A 253 -10.50 3.41 -11.86
C PHE A 253 -10.35 4.51 -12.90
N VAL A 254 -9.59 5.54 -12.55
CA VAL A 254 -9.20 6.63 -13.46
C VAL A 254 -7.69 6.71 -13.40
N ASN A 255 -7.02 6.48 -14.53
CA ASN A 255 -5.56 6.40 -14.61
C ASN A 255 -4.99 5.53 -13.49
N ASP A 256 -5.48 4.29 -13.41
CA ASP A 256 -5.06 3.28 -12.44
C ASP A 256 -5.38 3.59 -10.95
N ARG A 257 -6.06 4.71 -10.67
CA ARG A 257 -6.45 5.11 -9.31
C ARG A 257 -7.90 4.77 -9.03
N TYR A 258 -8.16 4.10 -7.91
CA TYR A 258 -9.52 3.81 -7.47
C TYR A 258 -10.30 5.10 -7.17
N VAL A 259 -11.50 5.20 -7.73
CA VAL A 259 -12.41 6.33 -7.49
C VAL A 259 -13.73 5.80 -6.96
N LYS A 260 -14.16 6.33 -5.82
CA LYS A 260 -15.51 6.10 -5.30
C LYS A 260 -16.46 7.12 -5.94
N ILE A 261 -17.39 6.64 -6.75
CA ILE A 261 -18.40 7.49 -7.39
C ILE A 261 -19.63 7.55 -6.47
N PRO A 262 -19.95 8.71 -5.84
CA PRO A 262 -21.05 8.79 -4.86
C PRO A 262 -22.44 8.63 -5.47
N TYR A 263 -22.57 8.89 -6.77
CA TYR A 263 -23.84 8.92 -7.51
C TYR A 263 -24.26 7.55 -8.07
N LEU A 264 -23.42 6.51 -7.91
CA LEU A 264 -23.68 5.13 -8.32
C LEU A 264 -23.94 4.22 -7.12
#